data_AF-A0A081BHK2-F1
#
_entry.id   AF-A0A081BHK2-F1
#
_cell.length_a   1.000
_cell.length_b   1.000
_cell.length_c   1.000
_cell.angle_alpha   90.00
_cell.angle_beta   90.00
_cell.angle_gamma   90.00
#
_symmetry.space_group_name_H-M   'P 1'
#
loop_
_entity.id
_entity.type
_entity.pdbx_description
1 polymer ?
#
loop_
_entity_poly.entity_id
_entity_poly.type
_entity_poly.pdbx_seq_one_letter_code
_entity_poly.pdbx_strand_id
1 'polypeptide(L)' 'MGSVAPTEFLKELPELAKLISAGHFIVETEAVPLADVSEDWQREPDKRLVFTM' A
#
# COMPACT_ATOMS: atom_id res chain seq x y z
N MET A 1 25.23 -0.34 6.29
CA MET A 1 24.36 -1.14 5.40
C MET A 1 22.93 -0.92 5.87
N GLY A 2 22.02 -0.24 5.20
CA GLY A 2 22.04 0.43 3.92
C GLY A 2 21.03 1.57 3.98
N SER A 3 21.39 2.70 3.38
CA SER A 3 20.44 3.75 3.05
C SER A 3 20.45 3.79 1.53
N VAL A 4 19.36 3.36 0.91
CA VAL A 4 19.22 3.42 -0.55
C VAL A 4 18.81 4.85 -0.88
N ALA A 5 19.44 5.44 -1.90
CA ALA A 5 19.06 6.78 -2.34
C ALA A 5 17.59 6.76 -2.81
N PRO A 6 16.73 7.71 -2.41
CA PRO A 6 15.32 7.73 -2.81
C PRO A 6 15.10 7.63 -4.32
N THR A 7 16.02 8.19 -5.11
CA THR A 7 16.02 8.11 -6.58
C THR A 7 16.21 6.70 -7.13
N GLU A 8 16.89 5.81 -6.41
CA GLU A 8 17.03 4.40 -6.81
C GLU A 8 15.68 3.68 -6.63
N PHE A 9 15.02 3.89 -5.49
CA PHE A 9 13.72 3.31 -5.18
C PHE A 9 12.65 3.73 -6.20
N LEU A 10 12.64 5.00 -6.60
CA LEU A 10 11.70 5.52 -7.60
C LEU A 10 11.85 4.84 -8.97
N LYS A 11 13.05 4.35 -9.33
CA LYS A 11 13.25 3.62 -10.61
C LYS A 11 12.67 2.21 -10.57
N GLU A 12 12.64 1.59 -9.39
CA GLU A 12 12.16 0.22 -9.19
C GLU A 12 10.64 0.16 -8.98
N LEU A 13 10.03 1.24 -8.48
CA LEU A 13 8.59 1.32 -8.22
C LEU A 13 7.69 0.92 -9.40
N PRO A 14 7.95 1.32 -10.67
CA PRO A 14 7.10 0.93 -11.79
C PRO A 14 7.07 -0.58 -12.01
N GLU A 15 8.20 -1.26 -11.83
CA GLU A 15 8.28 -2.71 -12.02
C GLU A 15 7.61 -3.45 -10.85
N LEU A 16 7.82 -2.96 -9.63
CA LEU A 16 7.11 -3.46 -8.45
C LEU A 16 5.60 -3.31 -8.61
N ALA A 17 5.12 -2.18 -9.12
CA ALA A 17 3.70 -1.96 -9.35
C ALA A 17 3.11 -2.98 -10.35
N LYS A 18 3.82 -3.28 -11.45
CA LYS A 18 3.38 -4.33 -12.40
C LYS A 18 3.29 -5.70 -11.74
N LEU A 19 4.31 -6.08 -10.97
CA LEU A 19 4.34 -7.38 -10.30
C LEU A 19 3.21 -7.51 -9.27
N ILE A 20 2.92 -6.45 -8.52
CA ILE A 20 1.78 -6.40 -7.58
C ILE A 20 0.47 -6.53 -8.34
N SER A 21 0.25 -5.76 -9.42
CA SER A 21 -0.97 -5.83 -10.23
C SER A 21 -1.16 -7.18 -10.93
N ALA A 22 -0.08 -7.88 -11.26
CA ALA A 22 -0.12 -9.23 -11.83
C ALA A 22 -0.32 -10.34 -10.77
N GLY A 23 -0.45 -9.99 -9.49
CA GLY A 23 -0.73 -10.93 -8.41
C GLY A 23 0.49 -11.73 -7.94
N HIS A 24 1.71 -11.29 -8.27
CA HIS A 24 2.93 -11.94 -7.77
C HIS A 24 3.14 -11.73 -6.26
N PHE A 25 2.42 -10.79 -5.65
CA PHE A 25 2.44 -10.51 -4.23
C PHE A 25 1.03 -10.65 -3.65
N ILE A 26 0.94 -11.36 -2.52
CA ILE A 26 -0.29 -11.40 -1.72
C ILE A 26 -0.26 -10.18 -0.81
N VAL A 27 -1.10 -9.19 -1.12
CA VAL A 27 -1.25 -7.99 -0.30
C VAL A 27 -2.60 -8.09 0.41
N GLU A 28 -2.56 -8.23 1.75
CA GLU A 28 -3.78 -8.28 2.55
C GLU A 28 -4.33 -6.86 2.73
N THR A 29 -5.31 -6.51 1.91
CA THR A 29 -5.98 -5.22 1.94
C THR A 29 -7.46 -5.33 2.26
N GLU A 30 -8.01 -4.27 2.82
CA GLU A 30 -9.44 -4.07 3.04
C GLU A 30 -9.82 -2.71 2.44
N ALA A 31 -10.75 -2.69 1.49
CA ALA A 31 -11.24 -1.46 0.91
C ALA A 31 -12.32 -0.87 1.81
N VAL A 32 -12.17 0.39 2.21
CA VAL A 32 -13.07 1.11 3.11
C VAL A 32 -13.49 2.47 2.52
N PRO A 33 -14.69 2.97 2.82
CA PRO A 33 -15.11 4.28 2.33
C PRO A 33 -14.23 5.40 2.88
N LEU A 34 -13.80 6.33 2.01
CA LEU A 34 -13.03 7.50 2.44
C LEU A 34 -13.77 8.35 3.49
N ALA A 35 -15.10 8.30 3.51
CA ALA A 35 -15.93 8.99 4.50
C ALA A 35 -15.63 8.54 5.94
N ASP A 36 -15.20 7.29 6.13
CA ASP A 36 -15.01 6.68 7.45
C ASP A 36 -13.58 6.84 7.98
N VAL A 37 -12.71 7.56 7.25
CA VAL A 37 -11.28 7.71 7.57
C VAL A 37 -11.03 8.19 9.00
N SER A 38 -11.89 9.06 9.54
CA SER A 38 -11.70 9.58 10.90
C SER A 38 -11.93 8.52 11.97
N GLU A 39 -12.85 7.58 11.72
CA GLU A 39 -13.14 6.46 12.61
C GLU A 39 -12.09 5.35 12.43
N ASP A 40 -11.82 4.96 11.18
CA ASP A 40 -10.87 3.91 10.85
C ASP A 40 -9.41 4.27 11.17
N TRP A 41 -9.06 5.56 11.31
CA TRP A 41 -7.71 5.98 11.68
C TRP A 41 -7.28 5.49 13.07
N GLN A 42 -8.24 5.27 13.96
CA GLN A 42 -7.97 4.80 15.34
C GLN A 42 -8.07 3.29 15.47
N ARG A 43 -8.49 2.59 14.41
CA ARG A 43 -8.63 1.14 14.37
C ARG A 43 -7.26 0.48 14.33
N GLU A 44 -7.15 -0.69 14.94
CA GLU A 44 -6.00 -1.60 14.77
C GLU A 44 -6.42 -2.76 13.86
N PRO A 45 -6.28 -2.62 12.53
CA PRO A 45 -6.69 -3.65 11.60
C PRO A 45 -5.58 -4.69 11.41
N ASP A 46 -5.98 -5.96 11.22
CA ASP A 46 -5.07 -7.02 10.79
C ASP A 46 -4.62 -6.85 9.32
N LYS A 47 -5.31 -6.01 8.55
CA LYS A 47 -5.10 -5.75 7.12
C LYS A 47 -4.80 -4.29 6.84
N ARG A 48 -4.20 -4.02 5.68
CA ARG A 48 -3.99 -2.65 5.21
C ARG A 48 -5.32 -2.05 4.73
N LEU A 49 -5.78 -1.00 5.39
CA LEU A 49 -6.94 -0.24 4.92
C LEU A 49 -6.59 0.58 3.66
N VAL A 50 -7.43 0.50 2.65
CA VAL A 50 -7.34 1.26 1.41
C VAL A 50 -8.62 2.07 1.26
N PHE A 51 -8.51 3.39 1.44
CA PHE A 51 -9.64 4.29 1.33
C PHE A 51 -9.97 4.58 -0.13
N THR A 52 -11.22 4.32 -0.51
CA THR A 52 -11.75 4.57 -1.86
C THR A 52 -12.90 5.57 -1.80
N MET A 53 -13.08 6.37 -2.86
CA MET A 53 -14.21 7.31 -2.97
C MET A 53 -15.55 6.60 -3.10
#